data_AF-A0A7R8CU90-F1
#
_entry.id   AF-A0A7R8CU90-F1
#
_cell.length_a   1.000
_cell.length_b   1.000
_cell.length_c   1.000
_cell.angle_alpha   90.00
_cell.angle_beta   90.00
_cell.angle_gamma   90.00
#
_symmetry.space_group_name_H-M   'P 1'
#
loop_
_entity.id
_entity.type
_entity.pdbx_description
1 polymer ?
#
loop_
_entity_poly.entity_id
_entity_poly.type
_entity_poly.pdbx_seq_one_letter_code
_entity_poly.pdbx_strand_id
1 'polypeptide(L)'
;MNQSHANFVTILELPQGNYQYKFKVDNTWVISSKDPVTDDGFGGQNNLINIKTSDNEDKLGSSQIHPPILPPHLLQVILNKDTPLSCEPTLLPTPNHVMINHLYALSIKDKVMVMSSTQRFRKKYVTTVLYRPIQD
;
A
#
# COMPACT_ATOMS: atom_id res chain seq x y z
N MET A 1 -24.02 8.52 2.71
CA MET A 1 -23.53 7.13 2.78
C MET A 1 -23.23 6.69 1.36
N ASN A 2 -22.03 6.16 1.10
CA ASN A 2 -21.66 5.73 -0.24
C ASN A 2 -22.16 4.30 -0.48
N GLN A 3 -22.79 4.07 -1.63
CA GLN A 3 -23.31 2.78 -2.03
C GLN A 3 -22.28 2.04 -2.90
N SER A 4 -22.05 0.77 -2.59
CA SER A 4 -21.32 -0.19 -3.44
C SER A 4 -22.31 -1.22 -4.02
N HIS A 5 -21.81 -2.25 -4.72
CA HIS A 5 -22.65 -3.30 -5.31
C HIS A 5 -23.62 -3.99 -4.32
N ALA A 6 -23.26 -4.08 -3.03
CA ALA A 6 -24.10 -4.72 -2.00
C ALA A 6 -24.05 -4.06 -0.60
N ASN A 7 -23.15 -3.10 -0.37
CA ASN A 7 -22.93 -2.51 0.95
C ASN A 7 -23.06 -0.98 0.93
N PHE A 8 -23.50 -0.42 2.04
CA PHE A 8 -23.52 1.02 2.29
C PHE A 8 -22.52 1.37 3.40
N VAL A 9 -21.64 2.34 3.16
CA VAL A 9 -20.56 2.70 4.10
C VAL A 9 -20.47 4.21 4.31
N THR A 10 -20.14 4.61 5.53
CA THR A 10 -19.73 5.98 5.89
C THR A 10 -18.57 5.91 6.87
N ILE A 11 -17.64 6.85 6.77
CA ILE A 11 -16.49 6.97 7.69
C ILE A 11 -16.67 8.27 8.46
N LEU A 12 -16.61 8.19 9.79
CA LEU A 12 -16.69 9.33 10.69
C LEU A 12 -15.62 9.17 11.77
N GLU A 13 -14.79 10.19 11.95
CA GLU A 13 -13.83 10.22 13.06
C GLU A 13 -14.54 10.64 14.34
N LEU A 14 -14.51 9.76 15.34
CA LEU A 14 -15.14 9.98 16.64
C LEU A 14 -14.10 9.76 17.75
N PRO A 15 -14.13 10.56 18.84
CA PRO A 15 -13.32 10.30 20.03
C PRO A 15 -13.58 8.92 20.64
N GLN A 16 -12.73 8.50 21.57
CA GLN A 16 -12.97 7.28 22.34
C GLN A 16 -14.24 7.42 23.19
N GLY A 17 -15.11 6.42 23.13
CA GLY A 17 -16.36 6.43 23.88
C GLY A 17 -17.39 5.41 23.39
N ASN A 18 -18.52 5.38 24.09
CA ASN A 18 -19.69 4.61 23.70
C ASN A 18 -20.63 5.49 22.88
N TYR A 19 -21.00 5.02 21.70
CA TYR A 19 -21.87 5.75 20.77
C TYR A 19 -23.08 4.91 20.40
N GLN A 20 -24.25 5.55 20.41
CA GLN A 20 -25.49 4.94 19.94
C GLN A 20 -25.80 5.43 18.53
N TYR A 21 -26.27 4.55 17.66
CA TYR A 21 -26.63 4.88 16.29
C TYR A 21 -27.84 4.10 15.78
N LYS A 22 -28.45 4.61 14.71
CA LYS A 22 -29.55 4.00 13.94
C LYS A 22 -29.32 4.27 12.46
N PHE A 23 -29.84 3.40 11.61
CA PHE A 23 -29.90 3.63 10.16
C PHE A 23 -31.26 4.20 9.79
N LYS A 24 -31.29 5.11 8.82
CA LYS A 24 -32.53 5.57 8.20
C LYS A 24 -32.61 4.99 6.79
N VAL A 25 -33.43 3.95 6.61
CA VAL A 25 -33.61 3.23 5.33
C VAL A 25 -35.04 3.48 4.87
N ASP A 26 -35.20 3.99 3.64
CA ASP A 26 -36.51 4.31 3.05
C ASP A 26 -37.42 5.14 3.99
N ASN A 27 -36.83 6.17 4.59
CA ASN A 27 -37.46 7.07 5.56
C ASN A 27 -37.90 6.41 6.89
N THR A 28 -37.51 5.17 7.13
CA THR A 28 -37.80 4.41 8.36
C THR A 28 -36.53 4.24 9.20
N TRP A 29 -36.64 4.45 10.51
CA TRP A 29 -35.54 4.19 11.45
C TRP A 29 -35.43 2.70 11.74
N VAL A 30 -34.28 2.13 11.44
CA VAL A 30 -34.02 0.70 11.61
C VAL A 30 -32.70 0.48 12.36
N ILE A 31 -32.63 -0.62 13.09
CA ILE A 31 -31.42 -1.11 13.75
C ILE A 31 -30.88 -2.33 12.99
N SER A 32 -29.57 -2.50 13.02
CA SER A 32 -28.94 -3.73 12.58
C SER A 32 -29.19 -4.83 13.60
N SER A 33 -29.64 -5.99 13.14
CA SER A 33 -29.80 -7.19 13.98
C SER A 33 -28.46 -7.90 14.29
N LYS A 34 -27.37 -7.48 13.64
CA LYS A 34 -26.04 -8.10 13.76
C LYS A 34 -25.17 -7.42 14.80
N ASP A 35 -25.50 -6.18 15.14
CA ASP A 35 -24.68 -5.34 16.01
C ASP A 35 -25.29 -5.27 17.42
N PRO A 36 -24.47 -5.01 18.47
CA PRO A 36 -24.98 -4.84 19.82
C PRO A 36 -26.06 -3.75 19.89
N VAL A 37 -27.03 -3.92 20.78
CA VAL A 37 -28.13 -2.97 21.00
C VAL A 37 -28.19 -2.52 22.45
N THR A 38 -28.69 -1.31 22.67
CA THR A 38 -28.96 -0.73 23.99
C THR A 38 -30.32 -0.02 23.98
N ASP A 39 -30.94 0.07 25.16
CA ASP A 39 -32.15 0.88 25.38
C ASP A 39 -31.81 2.37 25.19
N ASP A 40 -32.70 3.10 24.51
CA ASP A 40 -32.53 4.53 24.23
C ASP A 40 -33.12 5.46 25.31
N GLY A 41 -33.77 4.90 26.34
CA GLY A 41 -34.42 5.62 27.43
C GLY A 41 -35.83 6.14 27.10
N PHE A 42 -36.31 5.92 25.87
CA PHE A 42 -37.62 6.40 25.39
C PHE A 42 -38.53 5.24 24.93
N GLY A 43 -38.21 4.01 25.34
CA GLY A 43 -38.94 2.80 24.96
C GLY A 43 -38.55 2.23 23.60
N GLY A 44 -37.48 2.73 22.99
CA GLY A 44 -36.87 2.20 21.77
C GLY A 44 -35.49 1.59 22.01
N GLN A 45 -34.87 1.09 20.95
CA GLN A 45 -33.52 0.53 20.98
C GLN A 45 -32.64 1.19 19.93
N ASN A 46 -31.35 1.37 20.23
CA ASN A 46 -30.31 1.83 19.31
C ASN A 46 -29.21 0.78 19.19
N ASN A 47 -28.48 0.75 18.07
CA ASN A 47 -27.23 0.01 18.01
C ASN A 47 -26.16 0.73 18.83
N LEU A 48 -25.30 -0.03 19.50
CA LEU A 48 -24.21 0.47 20.36
C LEU A 48 -22.86 0.08 19.76
N ILE A 49 -21.99 1.07 19.58
CA ILE A 49 -20.58 0.86 19.25
C ILE A 49 -19.70 1.44 20.36
N ASN A 50 -18.69 0.69 20.76
CA ASN A 50 -17.65 1.16 21.66
C ASN A 50 -16.40 1.43 20.83
N ILE A 51 -15.96 2.68 20.79
CA ILE A 51 -14.75 3.09 20.09
C ILE A 51 -13.65 3.14 21.13
N LYS A 52 -12.74 2.17 21.13
CA LYS A 52 -11.53 2.21 21.95
C LYS A 52 -10.33 2.58 21.08
N THR A 53 -9.34 3.19 21.71
CA THR A 53 -8.01 3.43 21.10
C THR A 53 -7.23 2.13 20.84
N SER A 54 -7.76 0.97 21.26
CA SER A 54 -7.06 -0.32 21.22
C SER A 54 -7.92 -1.47 20.69
N ASP A 55 -8.81 -1.22 19.73
CA ASP A 55 -9.52 -2.30 19.01
C ASP A 55 -8.68 -2.86 17.85
N ASN A 56 -7.36 -3.01 18.07
CA ASN A 56 -6.43 -3.74 17.21
C ASN A 56 -5.65 -4.76 18.07
N GLU A 57 -6.37 -5.66 18.73
CA GLU A 57 -5.82 -6.95 19.14
C GLU A 57 -6.73 -8.03 18.55
N ASP A 58 -6.96 -7.95 17.23
CA ASP A 58 -7.16 -9.17 16.48
C ASP A 58 -5.89 -10.00 16.61
N LYS A 59 -6.08 -11.29 16.87
CA LYS A 59 -5.08 -12.36 16.75
C LYS A 59 -4.65 -12.56 15.29
N LEU A 60 -4.16 -11.48 14.69
CA LEU A 60 -3.37 -11.38 13.48
C LEU A 60 -2.32 -10.28 13.71
N GLY A 61 -1.40 -10.54 14.64
CA GLY A 61 -0.08 -9.89 14.72
C GLY A 61 -0.05 -8.37 14.89
N SER A 62 -0.25 -7.88 16.12
CA SER A 62 0.16 -6.55 16.59
C SER A 62 1.69 -6.43 16.73
N SER A 63 2.43 -6.68 15.66
CA SER A 63 3.68 -5.94 15.44
C SER A 63 3.26 -4.61 14.83
N GLN A 64 3.77 -3.48 15.32
CA GLN A 64 3.71 -2.24 14.56
C GLN A 64 4.12 -2.54 13.11
N ILE A 65 3.18 -2.59 12.16
CA ILE A 65 3.52 -2.84 10.75
C ILE A 65 3.98 -1.49 10.20
N HIS A 66 5.14 -1.03 10.70
CA HIS A 66 5.90 -0.05 9.96
C HIS A 66 6.19 -0.65 8.58
N PRO A 67 6.21 0.17 7.52
CA PRO A 67 6.56 -0.33 6.20
C PRO A 67 7.89 -1.09 6.32
N PRO A 68 8.02 -2.25 5.66
CA PRO A 68 9.22 -3.06 5.78
C PRO A 68 10.43 -2.21 5.42
N ILE A 69 11.49 -2.36 6.22
CA ILE A 69 12.76 -1.68 5.96
C ILE A 69 13.21 -2.10 4.56
N LEU A 70 13.60 -1.10 3.75
CA LEU A 70 14.11 -1.34 2.41
C LEU A 70 15.26 -2.36 2.45
N PRO A 71 15.15 -3.50 1.74
CA PRO A 71 16.24 -4.46 1.70
C PRO A 71 17.51 -3.78 1.15
N PRO A 72 18.65 -3.85 1.85
CA PRO A 72 19.87 -3.13 1.45
C PRO A 72 20.40 -3.60 0.09
N HIS A 73 20.04 -4.81 -0.34
CA HIS A 73 20.36 -5.34 -1.67
C HIS A 73 19.81 -4.47 -2.81
N LEU A 74 18.66 -3.79 -2.62
CA LEU A 74 18.10 -2.92 -3.64
C LEU A 74 18.91 -1.63 -3.82
N LEU A 75 19.78 -1.28 -2.86
CA LEU A 75 20.69 -0.14 -2.97
C LEU A 75 21.94 -0.47 -3.82
N GLN A 76 22.20 -1.76 -4.11
CA GLN A 76 23.38 -2.20 -4.87
C GLN A 76 23.14 -2.12 -6.39
N VAL A 77 22.95 -0.90 -6.91
CA VAL A 77 22.69 -0.65 -8.34
C VAL A 77 23.85 -1.14 -9.19
N ILE A 78 23.61 -2.15 -10.04
CA ILE A 78 24.66 -2.75 -10.88
C ILE A 78 25.23 -1.80 -11.92
N LEU A 79 24.45 -0.80 -12.36
CA LEU A 79 24.90 0.24 -13.29
C LEU A 79 25.83 1.27 -12.65
N ASN A 80 25.86 1.36 -11.32
CA ASN A 80 26.76 2.25 -10.59
C ASN A 80 28.07 1.54 -10.19
N LYS A 81 28.27 0.27 -10.58
CA LYS A 81 29.49 -0.46 -10.28
C LYS A 81 30.55 -0.16 -11.33
N ASP A 82 31.76 0.13 -10.88
CA ASP A 82 32.91 0.24 -11.76
C ASP A 82 33.18 -1.09 -12.45
N THR A 83 33.27 -1.05 -13.77
CA THR A 83 33.68 -2.20 -14.57
C THR A 83 35.18 -2.07 -14.85
N PRO A 84 36.00 -3.10 -14.58
CA PRO A 84 37.43 -3.03 -14.88
C PRO A 84 37.67 -2.69 -16.36
N LEU A 85 38.67 -1.86 -16.65
CA LEU A 85 38.99 -1.41 -18.00
C LEU A 85 39.35 -2.54 -18.99
N SER A 86 39.64 -3.74 -18.47
CA SER A 86 39.96 -4.94 -19.25
C SER A 86 38.72 -5.66 -19.81
N CYS A 87 37.51 -5.27 -19.37
CA CYS A 87 36.26 -5.92 -19.74
C CYS A 87 35.54 -5.15 -20.86
N GLU A 88 34.76 -5.87 -21.68
CA GLU A 88 33.83 -5.27 -22.63
C GLU A 88 32.83 -4.33 -21.91
N PRO A 89 32.62 -3.09 -22.40
CA PRO A 89 31.81 -2.07 -21.69
C PRO A 89 30.32 -2.40 -21.63
N THR A 90 29.85 -3.37 -22.44
CA THR A 90 28.46 -3.83 -22.41
C THR A 90 28.21 -4.97 -21.42
N LEU A 91 29.25 -5.51 -20.80
CA LEU A 91 29.13 -6.59 -19.83
C LEU A 91 28.94 -6.04 -18.43
N LEU A 92 27.87 -6.49 -17.78
CA LEU A 92 27.57 -6.17 -16.39
C LEU A 92 27.87 -7.37 -15.49
N PRO A 93 28.24 -7.15 -14.23
CA PRO A 93 28.38 -8.23 -13.26
C PRO A 93 27.04 -8.95 -13.04
N THR A 94 27.10 -10.21 -12.64
CA THR A 94 25.90 -11.00 -12.32
C THR A 94 25.08 -10.31 -11.23
N PRO A 95 23.79 -9.98 -11.48
CA PRO A 95 22.95 -9.32 -10.49
C PRO A 95 22.54 -10.28 -9.37
N ASN A 96 22.26 -9.73 -8.18
CA ASN A 96 21.56 -10.49 -7.15
C ASN A 96 20.10 -10.72 -7.59
N HIS A 97 19.59 -11.95 -7.42
CA HIS A 97 18.23 -12.31 -7.82
C HIS A 97 17.15 -11.41 -7.20
N VAL A 98 17.40 -10.83 -6.01
CA VAL A 98 16.47 -9.93 -5.31
C VAL A 98 16.27 -8.60 -6.05
N MET A 99 17.25 -8.13 -6.84
CA MET A 99 17.11 -6.85 -7.55
C MET A 99 16.48 -6.97 -8.94
N ILE A 100 16.23 -8.19 -9.42
CA ILE A 100 15.65 -8.45 -10.73
C ILE A 100 14.18 -8.00 -10.73
N ASN A 101 13.75 -7.41 -11.83
CA ASN A 101 12.42 -6.81 -12.01
C ASN A 101 12.16 -5.54 -11.16
N HIS A 102 13.16 -5.03 -10.44
CA HIS A 102 13.06 -3.72 -9.82
C HIS A 102 13.40 -2.61 -10.82
N LEU A 103 12.72 -1.47 -10.69
CA LEU A 103 12.93 -0.28 -11.51
C LEU A 103 13.96 0.63 -10.83
N TYR A 104 14.97 1.04 -11.58
CA TYR A 104 15.93 2.05 -11.17
C TYR A 104 15.79 3.25 -12.09
N ALA A 105 15.76 4.46 -11.54
CA ALA A 105 15.66 5.69 -12.31
C ALA A 105 16.75 6.67 -11.88
N LEU A 106 17.28 7.41 -12.83
CA LEU A 106 18.07 8.61 -12.54
C LEU A 106 17.12 9.79 -12.33
N SER A 107 17.56 10.77 -11.54
CA SER A 107 16.89 12.06 -11.49
C SER A 107 16.79 12.63 -12.90
N ILE A 108 15.59 13.11 -13.24
CA ILE A 108 15.32 13.74 -14.52
C ILE A 108 16.26 14.93 -14.71
N LYS A 109 16.90 15.00 -15.88
CA LYS A 109 17.76 16.12 -16.31
C LYS A 109 17.44 16.46 -17.76
N ASP A 110 17.48 17.74 -18.09
CA ASP A 110 17.27 18.24 -19.47
C ASP A 110 15.99 17.72 -20.14
N LYS A 111 14.89 17.62 -19.36
CA LYS A 111 13.59 17.05 -19.78
C LYS A 111 13.66 15.60 -20.27
N VAL A 112 14.68 14.85 -19.89
CA VAL A 112 14.81 13.42 -20.20
C VAL A 112 14.67 12.61 -18.92
N MET A 113 13.73 11.66 -18.95
CA MET A 113 13.61 10.60 -17.96
C MET A 113 14.49 9.43 -18.39
N VAL A 114 15.34 8.96 -17.48
CA VAL A 114 16.18 7.78 -17.69
C VAL A 114 15.78 6.72 -16.68
N MET A 115 15.29 5.59 -17.18
CA MET A 115 14.89 4.45 -16.36
C MET A 115 15.64 3.20 -16.80
N SER A 116 15.80 2.26 -15.89
CA SER A 116 16.39 0.96 -16.18
C SER A 116 15.77 -0.15 -15.34
N SER A 117 15.81 -1.37 -15.87
CA SER A 117 15.45 -2.57 -15.11
C SER A 117 16.26 -3.75 -15.61
N THR A 118 16.55 -4.67 -14.70
CA THR A 118 17.25 -5.91 -15.01
C THR A 118 16.25 -7.06 -15.04
N GLN A 119 16.18 -7.76 -16.16
CA GLN A 119 15.29 -8.89 -16.36
C GLN A 119 16.08 -10.17 -16.65
N ARG A 120 15.53 -11.31 -16.25
CA ARG A 120 16.11 -12.62 -16.52
C ARG A 120 15.48 -13.21 -17.79
N PHE A 121 16.31 -13.53 -18.78
CA PHE A 121 15.93 -14.31 -19.95
C PHE A 121 16.61 -15.68 -19.92
N ARG A 122 15.83 -16.75 -19.64
CA ARG A 122 16.34 -18.11 -19.41
C ARG A 122 17.40 -18.14 -18.29
N LYS A 123 18.67 -18.35 -18.64
CA LYS A 123 19.83 -18.37 -17.72
C LYS A 123 20.71 -17.12 -17.85
N LYS A 124 20.24 -16.10 -18.57
CA LYS A 124 20.95 -14.84 -18.79
C LYS A 124 20.19 -13.68 -18.16
N TYR A 125 20.89 -12.58 -17.91
CA TYR A 125 20.33 -11.34 -17.39
C TYR A 125 20.57 -10.23 -18.40
N VAL A 126 19.59 -9.36 -18.57
CA VAL A 126 19.63 -8.22 -19.48
C VAL A 126 19.17 -6.99 -18.71
N THR A 127 19.98 -5.93 -18.72
CA THR A 127 19.62 -4.63 -18.15
C THR A 127 19.29 -3.70 -19.29
N THR A 128 18.02 -3.30 -19.37
CA THR A 128 17.55 -2.35 -20.39
C THR A 128 17.53 -0.96 -19.78
N VAL A 129 18.09 0.02 -20.50
CA VAL A 129 18.01 1.45 -20.15
C VAL A 129 17.13 2.14 -21.19
N LEU A 130 16.11 2.86 -20.72
CA LEU A 130 15.18 3.63 -21.53
C LEU A 130 15.40 5.13 -21.28
N TYR A 131 15.64 5.85 -22.37
CA TYR A 131 15.67 7.31 -22.40
C TYR A 131 14.36 7.80 -23.02
N ARG A 132 13.59 8.57 -22.27
CA ARG A 132 12.30 9.10 -22.72
C ARG A 132 12.22 10.61 -22.46
N PRO A 133 12.06 11.44 -23.52
CA PRO A 133 11.73 12.85 -23.35
C PRO A 133 10.40 13.02 -22.63
N ILE A 134 10.34 13.97 -21.72
CA ILE A 134 9.12 14.38 -21.02
C ILE A 134 8.55 15.56 -21.81
N GLN A 135 7.29 15.45 -22.20
CA GLN A 135 6.57 16.55 -22.86
C GLN A 135 6.20 17.59 -21.81
N ASP A 136 6.28 18.87 -22.19
CA ASP A 136 5.81 19.99 -21.36
C ASP A 136 4.28 19.96 -21.17
#